data_AF-A0A183F574-F1
#
_entry.id   AF-A0A183F574-F1
#
_cell.length_a   1.000
_cell.length_b   1.000
_cell.length_c   1.000
_cell.angle_alpha   90.00
_cell.angle_beta   90.00
_cell.angle_gamma   90.00
#
_symmetry.space_group_name_H-M   'P 1'
#
loop_
_entity.id
_entity.type
_entity.pdbx_description
1 polymer ?
#
loop_
_entity_poly.entity_id
_entity_poly.type
_entity_poly.pdbx_seq_one_letter_code
_entity_poly.pdbx_strand_id
1 'polypeptide(L)'
;MTSYFIFLACIVMSPAVYAAWLGPEISAASPTSPSYGFRNVKLADNFQYTDPVDGSVATKQGLRIVFEDGSRLVFRLSGTGSAGATIRLYVDSYVPSTDTKRLFAPAQELLKPLILIALDLCKMEQFTQRRAPTVIT
;
A
#
# COMPACT_ATOMS: atom_id res chain seq x y z
N MET A 1 19.08 5.79 -6.89
CA MET A 1 17.73 5.18 -6.77
C MET A 1 16.92 6.11 -5.90
N THR A 2 15.86 6.72 -6.43
CA THR A 2 15.07 7.72 -5.70
C THR A 2 13.66 7.18 -5.54
N SER A 3 13.34 6.75 -4.33
CA SER A 3 11.99 6.39 -3.92
C SER A 3 11.37 7.59 -3.22
N TYR A 4 10.21 8.04 -3.70
CA TYR A 4 9.41 9.05 -3.01
C TYR A 4 8.41 8.33 -2.14
N PHE A 5 8.50 8.50 -0.83
CA PHE A 5 7.53 7.97 0.11
C PHE A 5 6.51 9.05 0.45
N ILE A 6 5.23 8.72 0.38
CA ILE A 6 4.20 9.41 1.15
C ILE A 6 3.58 8.43 2.14
N PHE A 7 3.55 8.84 3.41
CA PHE A 7 2.81 8.18 4.47
C PHE A 7 1.39 8.75 4.55
N LEU A 8 0.40 7.87 4.47
CA LEU A 8 -1.00 8.22 4.58
C LEU A 8 -1.60 7.54 5.82
N ALA A 9 -1.94 8.33 6.85
CA ALA A 9 -2.67 7.83 8.02
C ALA A 9 -4.18 8.01 7.83
N CYS A 10 -4.94 6.91 7.88
CA CYS A 10 -6.40 6.95 7.92
C CYS A 10 -6.98 5.99 8.97
N ILE A 11 -8.13 6.35 9.54
CA ILE A 11 -8.73 5.77 10.76
C ILE A 11 -10.26 5.88 10.61
N VAL A 12 -11.12 4.90 10.93
CA VAL A 12 -10.93 3.58 11.55
C VAL A 12 -11.36 2.48 10.57
N MET A 13 -10.73 1.30 10.62
CA MET A 13 -11.39 0.06 10.21
C MET A 13 -11.27 -1.00 11.31
N SER A 14 -12.33 -1.76 11.56
CA SER A 14 -12.25 -2.90 12.48
C SER A 14 -11.40 -4.02 11.87
N PRO A 15 -10.77 -4.90 12.67
CA PRO A 15 -10.01 -6.04 12.15
C PRO A 15 -10.84 -6.95 11.23
N ALA A 16 -12.15 -7.05 11.47
CA ALA A 16 -13.08 -7.80 10.63
C ALA A 16 -13.28 -7.16 9.24
N VAL A 17 -13.39 -5.82 9.18
CA VAL A 17 -13.45 -5.10 7.90
C VAL A 17 -12.14 -5.27 7.14
N TYR A 18 -10.98 -5.06 7.78
CA TYR A 18 -9.66 -5.25 7.14
C TYR A 18 -9.48 -6.67 6.56
N ALA A 19 -9.95 -7.71 7.27
CA ALA A 19 -9.90 -9.09 6.79
C ALA A 19 -10.86 -9.35 5.60
N ALA A 20 -12.08 -8.82 5.64
CA ALA A 20 -13.06 -8.96 4.56
C ALA A 20 -12.69 -8.17 3.28
N TRP A 21 -11.89 -7.11 3.44
CA TRP A 21 -11.62 -6.07 2.45
C TRP A 21 -10.49 -6.41 1.45
N LEU A 22 -9.43 -7.09 1.91
CA LEU A 22 -8.33 -7.54 1.02
C LEU A 22 -8.07 -9.05 1.13
N GLY A 23 -8.74 -9.75 2.04
CA GLY A 23 -8.64 -11.21 2.19
C GLY A 23 -8.92 -11.97 0.90
N PRO A 24 -10.03 -11.71 0.18
CA PRO A 24 -10.32 -12.40 -1.07
C PRO A 24 -9.46 -11.91 -2.25
N GLU A 25 -9.51 -10.62 -2.59
CA GLU A 25 -8.99 -10.14 -3.89
C GLU A 25 -7.47 -10.13 -4.02
N ILE A 26 -6.72 -9.98 -2.91
CA ILE A 26 -5.24 -10.07 -2.94
C ILE A 26 -4.76 -11.52 -2.72
N SER A 27 -5.40 -12.32 -1.88
CA SER A 27 -4.94 -13.72 -1.66
C SER A 27 -5.39 -14.69 -2.76
N ALA A 28 -6.51 -14.40 -3.44
CA ALA A 28 -6.97 -15.12 -4.62
C ALA A 28 -6.43 -14.52 -5.93
N ALA A 29 -5.31 -13.81 -5.88
CA ALA A 29 -4.58 -13.35 -7.06
C ALA A 29 -4.03 -14.56 -7.86
N SER A 30 -4.91 -15.11 -8.69
CA SER A 30 -4.63 -16.09 -9.75
C SER A 30 -3.40 -15.65 -10.59
N PRO A 31 -2.60 -16.58 -11.14
CA PRO A 31 -1.39 -16.27 -11.92
C PRO A 31 -1.62 -15.46 -13.22
N THR A 32 -2.85 -15.05 -13.52
CA THR A 32 -3.17 -14.02 -14.51
C THR A 32 -3.03 -12.63 -13.90
N SER A 33 -1.91 -11.96 -14.16
CA SER A 33 -1.51 -10.66 -13.58
C SER A 33 -2.65 -9.62 -13.54
N PRO A 34 -3.21 -9.27 -12.38
CA PRO A 34 -4.18 -8.19 -12.29
C PRO A 34 -3.47 -6.85 -12.54
N SER A 35 -3.98 -6.05 -13.47
CA SER A 35 -3.55 -4.67 -13.67
C SER A 35 -4.39 -3.76 -12.77
N TYR A 36 -3.77 -3.00 -11.87
CA TYR A 36 -4.48 -1.97 -11.10
C TYR A 36 -4.24 -0.60 -11.72
N GLY A 37 -5.30 -0.01 -12.26
CA GLY A 37 -5.20 1.17 -13.11
C GLY A 37 -4.37 0.88 -14.36
N PHE A 38 -3.26 1.58 -14.51
CA PHE A 38 -2.38 1.51 -15.68
C PHE A 38 -1.06 0.74 -15.43
N ARG A 39 -0.94 0.00 -14.31
CA ARG A 39 0.28 -0.74 -13.95
C ARG A 39 0.00 -2.21 -13.68
N ASN A 40 0.87 -3.07 -14.22
CA ASN A 40 0.85 -4.51 -14.01
C ASN A 40 1.38 -4.87 -12.62
N VAL A 41 0.67 -5.72 -11.89
CA VAL A 41 1.13 -6.27 -10.62
C VAL A 41 2.09 -7.43 -10.85
N LYS A 42 3.27 -7.35 -10.22
CA LYS A 42 4.27 -8.42 -10.17
C LYS A 42 4.11 -9.33 -8.96
N LEU A 43 3.66 -8.77 -7.82
CA LEU A 43 3.43 -9.49 -6.58
C LEU A 43 2.34 -8.76 -5.78
N ALA A 44 1.38 -9.49 -5.25
CA ALA A 44 0.48 -9.01 -4.20
C ALA A 44 0.50 -10.03 -3.05
N ASP A 45 0.92 -9.62 -1.85
CA ASP A 45 1.10 -10.52 -0.72
C ASP A 45 0.74 -9.88 0.63
N ASN A 46 0.62 -10.70 1.67
CA ASN A 46 0.62 -10.23 3.06
C ASN A 46 1.99 -10.55 3.67
N PHE A 47 2.77 -9.52 3.94
CA PHE A 47 4.19 -9.66 4.22
C PHE A 47 4.45 -10.57 5.43
N GLN A 48 5.34 -11.52 5.21
CA GLN A 48 5.90 -12.41 6.20
C GLN A 48 7.42 -12.28 6.15
N TYR A 49 8.04 -12.17 7.33
CA TYR A 49 9.48 -12.19 7.50
C TYR A 49 9.85 -13.34 8.43
N THR A 50 10.90 -14.08 8.05
CA THR A 50 11.54 -15.07 8.92
C THR A 50 12.92 -14.54 9.24
N ASP A 51 13.24 -14.38 10.51
CA ASP A 51 14.52 -13.86 10.93
C ASP A 51 15.63 -14.91 10.73
N PRO A 52 16.76 -14.57 10.08
CA PRO A 52 17.82 -15.54 9.79
C PRO A 52 18.72 -15.86 11.01
N VAL A 53 18.58 -15.14 12.13
CA VAL A 53 19.40 -15.32 13.33
C VAL A 53 18.72 -16.25 14.33
N ASP A 54 17.42 -16.03 14.62
CA ASP A 54 16.67 -16.82 15.61
C ASP A 54 15.56 -17.71 15.00
N GLY A 55 15.30 -17.61 13.70
CA GLY A 55 14.26 -18.37 13.01
C GLY A 55 12.83 -17.93 13.32
N SER A 56 12.64 -16.83 14.05
CA SER A 56 11.31 -16.31 14.39
C SER A 56 10.55 -15.84 13.15
N VAL A 57 9.23 -16.05 13.14
CA VAL A 57 8.38 -15.82 11.97
C VAL A 57 7.35 -14.74 12.26
N ALA A 58 7.59 -13.54 11.75
CA ALA A 58 6.66 -12.42 11.81
C ALA A 58 5.69 -12.48 10.61
N THR A 59 4.47 -12.98 10.84
CA THR A 59 3.41 -13.00 9.81
C THR A 59 2.56 -11.73 9.84
N LYS A 60 1.78 -11.49 8.77
CA LYS A 60 0.75 -10.43 8.67
C LYS A 60 1.27 -9.00 8.88
N GLN A 61 2.51 -8.73 8.48
CA GLN A 61 3.20 -7.45 8.74
C GLN A 61 2.75 -6.28 7.86
N GLY A 62 1.90 -6.53 6.86
CA GLY A 62 1.31 -5.53 6.00
C GLY A 62 1.07 -6.08 4.60
N LEU A 63 -0.03 -5.70 3.97
CA LEU A 63 -0.35 -6.09 2.60
C LEU A 63 0.47 -5.25 1.64
N ARG A 64 1.15 -5.89 0.69
CA ARG A 64 2.01 -5.22 -0.29
C ARG A 64 1.52 -5.53 -1.69
N ILE A 65 1.54 -4.51 -2.55
CA ILE A 65 1.36 -4.64 -3.99
C ILE A 65 2.63 -4.08 -4.62
N VAL A 66 3.35 -4.90 -5.38
CA VAL A 66 4.57 -4.54 -6.09
C VAL A 66 4.27 -4.61 -7.59
N PHE A 67 4.54 -3.52 -8.30
CA PHE A 67 4.33 -3.43 -9.74
C PHE A 67 5.57 -3.89 -10.51
N GLU A 68 5.41 -4.25 -11.78
CA GLU A 68 6.52 -4.69 -12.64
C GLU A 68 7.63 -3.63 -12.78
N ASP A 69 7.26 -2.35 -12.77
CA ASP A 69 8.19 -1.22 -12.84
C ASP A 69 8.96 -0.93 -11.52
N GLY A 70 8.72 -1.71 -10.45
CA GLY A 70 9.38 -1.56 -9.16
C GLY A 70 8.70 -0.60 -8.18
N SER A 71 7.64 0.10 -8.59
CA SER A 71 6.78 0.87 -7.66
C SER A 71 6.02 -0.08 -6.73
N ARG A 72 5.57 0.42 -5.58
CA ARG A 72 4.84 -0.39 -4.59
C ARG A 72 3.85 0.42 -3.75
N LEU A 73 2.80 -0.27 -3.31
CA LEU A 73 1.86 0.16 -2.29
C LEU A 73 1.99 -0.79 -1.09
N VAL A 74 2.00 -0.26 0.13
CA VAL A 74 1.97 -1.08 1.35
C VAL A 74 0.89 -0.56 2.28
N PHE A 75 -0.06 -1.43 2.64
CA PHE A 75 -1.11 -1.17 3.61
C PHE A 75 -0.79 -1.93 4.90
N ARG A 76 -0.68 -1.22 6.02
CA ARG A 76 -0.41 -1.82 7.33
C ARG A 76 -1.38 -1.28 8.37
N LEU A 77 -2.12 -2.18 9.02
CA LEU A 77 -2.90 -1.84 10.20
C LEU A 77 -1.97 -1.61 11.40
N SER A 78 -2.27 -0.61 12.23
CA SER A 78 -1.45 -0.25 13.39
C SER A 78 -2.31 0.28 14.54
N GLY A 79 -1.90 -0.01 15.78
CA GLY A 79 -2.56 0.48 16.98
C GLY A 79 -4.01 0.00 17.10
N THR A 80 -4.22 -1.32 17.18
CA THR A 80 -5.55 -1.91 17.44
C THR A 80 -5.87 -1.84 18.94
N GLY A 81 -6.71 -0.89 19.34
CA GLY A 81 -7.13 -0.72 20.74
C GLY A 81 -8.56 -0.18 20.85
N SER A 82 -8.97 0.19 22.07
CA SER A 82 -10.30 0.77 22.33
C SER A 82 -10.57 2.08 21.58
N ALA A 83 -9.51 2.82 21.19
CA ALA A 83 -9.58 4.03 20.38
C ALA A 83 -9.71 3.77 18.86
N GLY A 84 -9.84 2.51 18.42
CA GLY A 84 -9.92 2.12 17.01
C GLY A 84 -8.60 1.54 16.48
N ALA A 85 -8.37 1.67 15.18
CA ALA A 85 -7.17 1.19 14.49
C ALA A 85 -6.78 2.12 13.33
N THR A 86 -5.48 2.42 13.22
CA THR A 86 -4.89 3.32 12.21
C THR A 86 -4.32 2.51 11.05
N ILE A 87 -4.87 2.70 9.86
CA ILE A 87 -4.31 2.23 8.60
C ILE A 87 -3.17 3.17 8.20
N ARG A 88 -2.04 2.56 7.87
CA ARG A 88 -0.85 3.19 7.32
C ARG A 88 -0.72 2.74 5.87
N LEU A 89 -0.96 3.65 4.92
CA LEU A 89 -0.63 3.43 3.53
C LEU A 89 0.72 4.09 3.24
N TYR A 90 1.65 3.32 2.68
CA TYR A 90 2.91 3.78 2.14
C TYR A 90 2.83 3.69 0.62
N VAL A 91 3.11 4.79 -0.07
CA VAL A 91 3.17 4.85 -1.53
C VAL A 91 4.62 5.10 -1.94
N ASP A 92 5.14 4.31 -2.87
CA ASP A 92 6.49 4.43 -3.43
C ASP A 92 6.43 4.29 -4.96
N SER A 93 6.80 5.36 -5.67
CA SER A 93 6.79 5.45 -7.14
C SER A 93 8.21 5.36 -7.66
N TYR A 94 8.53 4.30 -8.39
CA TYR A 94 9.85 4.15 -9.00
C TYR A 94 10.02 5.14 -10.16
N VAL A 95 11.19 5.77 -10.19
CA VAL A 95 11.67 6.59 -11.30
C VAL A 95 13.06 6.09 -11.69
N PRO A 96 13.30 5.66 -12.94
CA PRO A 96 14.61 5.22 -13.39
C PRO A 96 15.59 6.40 -13.43
N SER A 97 16.88 6.12 -13.20
CA SER A 97 17.95 7.14 -13.20
C SER A 97 18.10 7.91 -14.51
N THR A 98 17.60 7.35 -15.61
CA THR A 98 17.58 7.96 -16.95
C THR A 98 16.51 9.03 -17.14
N ASP A 99 15.45 9.04 -16.32
CA ASP A 99 14.36 10.02 -16.41
C ASP A 99 14.62 11.20 -15.45
N THR A 100 15.61 12.01 -15.80
CA THR A 100 16.02 13.20 -15.02
C THR A 100 14.86 14.17 -14.82
N LYS A 101 13.97 14.31 -15.81
CA LYS A 101 12.79 15.18 -15.71
C LYS A 101 11.87 14.75 -14.57
N ARG A 102 11.58 13.45 -14.45
CA ARG A 102 10.77 12.93 -13.32
C ARG A 102 11.53 12.91 -12.00
N LEU A 103 12.86 12.76 -11.99
CA LEU A 103 13.66 12.83 -10.75
C LEU A 103 13.72 14.22 -10.10
N PHE A 104 13.42 15.28 -10.84
CA PHE A 104 13.32 16.65 -10.30
C PHE A 104 11.87 17.17 -10.23
N ALA A 105 10.87 16.33 -10.54
CA ALA A 105 9.46 16.70 -10.42
C ALA A 105 8.98 16.66 -8.94
N PRO A 106 7.95 17.43 -8.58
CA PRO A 106 7.39 17.40 -7.23
C PRO A 106 6.88 15.99 -6.85
N ALA A 107 7.27 15.53 -5.65
CA ALA A 107 6.91 14.20 -5.15
C ALA A 107 5.39 13.93 -5.18
N GLN A 108 4.59 14.94 -4.83
CA GLN A 108 3.12 14.84 -4.85
C GLN A 108 2.56 14.55 -6.25
N GLU A 109 3.15 15.13 -7.31
CA GLU A 109 2.73 14.89 -8.70
C GLU A 109 3.10 13.47 -9.17
N LEU A 110 4.31 13.01 -8.84
CA LEU A 110 4.81 11.66 -9.16
C LEU A 110 4.03 10.54 -8.43
N LEU A 111 3.55 10.82 -7.22
CA LEU A 111 2.84 9.87 -6.37
C LEU A 111 1.33 9.91 -6.58
N LYS A 112 0.75 11.04 -7.00
CA LYS A 112 -0.70 11.20 -7.23
C LYS A 112 -1.35 10.05 -8.01
N PRO A 113 -0.79 9.53 -9.12
CA PRO A 113 -1.40 8.40 -9.83
C PRO A 113 -1.46 7.11 -9.00
N LEU A 114 -0.41 6.81 -8.23
CA LEU A 114 -0.37 5.65 -7.32
C LEU A 114 -1.25 5.85 -6.08
N ILE A 115 -1.36 7.09 -5.57
CA ILE A 115 -2.29 7.43 -4.49
C ILE A 115 -3.73 7.22 -4.96
N LEU A 116 -4.11 7.61 -6.19
CA LEU A 116 -5.45 7.37 -6.73
C LEU A 116 -5.76 5.86 -6.86
N ILE A 117 -4.82 5.07 -7.39
CA ILE A 117 -4.95 3.60 -7.42
C ILE A 117 -5.11 3.04 -6.00
N ALA A 118 -4.31 3.51 -5.04
CA ALA A 118 -4.40 3.07 -3.66
C ALA A 118 -5.75 3.45 -3.02
N LEU A 119 -6.27 4.66 -3.28
CA LEU A 119 -7.56 5.13 -2.78
C LEU A 119 -8.74 4.35 -3.34
N ASP A 120 -8.70 4.00 -4.63
CA ASP A 120 -9.72 3.19 -5.30
C ASP A 120 -9.71 1.74 -4.78
N LEU A 121 -8.54 1.10 -4.76
CA LEU A 121 -8.33 -0.22 -4.14
C LEU A 121 -8.84 -0.28 -2.69
N CYS A 122 -8.51 0.74 -1.91
CA CYS A 122 -8.82 0.75 -0.49
C CYS A 122 -10.26 1.24 -0.21
N LYS A 123 -11.01 1.71 -1.23
CA LYS A 123 -12.42 2.15 -1.13
C LYS A 123 -12.68 3.03 0.10
N MET A 124 -11.70 3.88 0.45
CA MET A 124 -11.57 4.49 1.78
C MET A 124 -12.82 5.26 2.21
N GLU A 125 -13.41 6.02 1.30
CA GLU A 125 -14.63 6.80 1.59
C GLU A 125 -15.81 5.89 1.94
N GLN A 126 -15.94 4.72 1.31
CA GLN A 126 -17.03 3.79 1.60
C GLN A 126 -16.93 3.21 3.02
N PHE A 127 -15.73 2.74 3.41
CA PHE A 127 -15.51 2.07 4.69
C PHE A 127 -15.25 2.99 5.87
N THR A 128 -14.74 4.21 5.64
CA THR A 128 -14.33 5.14 6.72
C THR A 128 -15.13 6.45 6.72
N GLN A 129 -15.94 6.72 5.69
CA GLN A 129 -16.63 8.00 5.46
C GLN A 129 -15.68 9.21 5.38
N ARG A 130 -14.40 8.99 5.03
CA ARG A 130 -13.40 10.05 4.87
C ARG A 130 -12.94 10.20 3.42
N ARG A 131 -12.83 11.46 3.00
CA ARG A 131 -12.36 11.91 1.68
C ARG A 131 -10.88 12.26 1.63
N ALA A 132 -10.26 12.42 2.80
CA ALA A 132 -8.91 12.93 2.94
C ALA A 132 -8.19 12.19 4.08
N PRO A 133 -6.86 12.07 4.02
CA PRO A 133 -6.04 11.51 5.09
C PRO A 133 -6.02 12.42 6.32
N THR A 134 -5.69 11.85 7.48
CA THR A 134 -5.48 12.64 8.71
C THR A 134 -4.05 13.15 8.82
N VAL A 135 -3.07 12.43 8.28
CA VAL A 135 -1.66 12.83 8.22
C VAL A 135 -1.07 12.46 6.85
N ILE A 136 -0.28 13.39 6.30
CA ILE A 136 0.59 13.20 5.14
C ILE A 136 2.02 13.45 5.64
N THR A 137 2.98 12.63 5.23
CA THR A 137 4.43 12.82 5.47
C THR A 137 5.19 12.40 4.23
#